data_AF-A0A975TB62-F1
#
_entry.id   AF-A0A975TB62-F1
#
_cell.length_a   1.000
_cell.length_b   1.000
_cell.length_c   1.000
_cell.angle_alpha   90.00
_cell.angle_beta   90.00
_cell.angle_gamma   90.00
#
_symmetry.space_group_name_H-M   'P 1'
#
loop_
_entity.id
_entity.type
_entity.pdbx_description
1 polymer ?
#
loop_
_entity_poly.entity_id
_entity_poly.type
_entity_poly.pdbx_seq_one_letter_code
_entity_poly.pdbx_strand_id
1 'polypeptide(L)'
;MKFGIDIGHNCPPDTGARGIKFEDNLTTEVGNKVMEKLRSLGNEVVDCKPKSASSVGRSLAGRCDAANRNRVDLFVSIHFNAFNGRANGTEVFAISDNAKKIAQPVLNEIIKLGFFNRGVKNGSHLYVLRNTNMPAILIECCFIDSAKDMELYDGEAMADAIVKGLTGKVPTASEPVKTVPDDGDNPDKTVLRIQKSLNQLKITDRNNKPLVEDNAMGPATTSAIEKFQKIVGIMPTGIAGSTFWEALNQIIAKRVIRVNHAGAPVVRYLQFRVGVDIDGIYGPQSEAAMKKYQAQNGLTSDGIVGPMTWAKLLG
;
A
#
# COMPACT_ATOMS: atom_id res chain seq x y z
N MET A 1 16.88 -7.66 -17.80
CA MET A 1 15.90 -6.87 -18.58
C MET A 1 15.65 -5.57 -17.85
N LYS A 2 15.26 -4.51 -18.55
CA LYS A 2 14.87 -3.22 -17.98
C LYS A 2 13.36 -3.07 -17.99
N PHE A 3 12.74 -3.08 -16.82
CA PHE A 3 11.29 -2.93 -16.67
C PHE A 3 10.92 -1.48 -16.38
N GLY A 4 9.88 -0.98 -17.04
CA GLY A 4 9.14 0.19 -16.60
C GLY A 4 7.92 -0.26 -15.80
N ILE A 5 7.92 -0.01 -14.50
CA ILE A 5 6.81 -0.36 -13.62
C ILE A 5 5.98 0.89 -13.37
N ASP A 6 4.73 0.84 -13.81
CA ASP A 6 3.75 1.89 -13.62
C ASP A 6 2.80 1.53 -12.48
N ILE A 7 2.98 2.21 -11.35
CA ILE A 7 2.04 2.17 -10.22
C ILE A 7 0.81 2.99 -10.62
N GLY A 8 -0.25 2.32 -11.06
CA GLY A 8 -1.50 2.95 -11.48
C GLY A 8 -1.99 3.97 -10.46
N HIS A 9 -2.51 5.10 -10.93
CA HIS A 9 -2.98 6.20 -10.10
C HIS A 9 -1.89 6.76 -9.17
N ASN A 10 -2.22 7.18 -7.94
CA ASN A 10 -1.26 7.75 -6.99
C ASN A 10 -0.61 9.08 -7.45
N CYS A 11 -1.31 9.86 -8.29
CA CYS A 11 -0.82 11.14 -8.80
C CYS A 11 -1.99 12.13 -8.99
N PRO A 12 -2.55 12.70 -7.89
CA PRO A 12 -3.75 13.54 -7.96
C PRO A 12 -3.68 14.61 -9.06
N PRO A 13 -4.76 14.80 -9.86
CA PRO A 13 -6.11 14.28 -9.63
C PRO A 13 -6.33 12.83 -10.10
N ASP A 14 -5.29 12.15 -10.61
CA ASP A 14 -5.36 10.74 -10.97
C ASP A 14 -5.38 9.86 -9.71
N THR A 15 -6.61 9.56 -9.27
CA THR A 15 -6.91 8.69 -8.13
C THR A 15 -7.68 7.47 -8.61
N GLY A 16 -7.32 6.30 -8.09
CA GLY A 16 -7.96 5.05 -8.48
C GLY A 16 -9.35 4.87 -7.89
N ALA A 17 -9.97 3.76 -8.27
CA ALA A 17 -11.28 3.35 -7.83
C ALA A 17 -11.35 3.14 -6.31
N ARG A 18 -12.59 3.15 -5.80
CA ARG A 18 -12.92 2.96 -4.38
C ARG A 18 -13.92 1.82 -4.26
N GLY A 19 -13.59 0.83 -3.43
CA GLY A 19 -14.45 -0.29 -3.07
C GLY A 19 -14.27 -0.66 -1.60
N ILE A 20 -14.17 -1.96 -1.32
CA ILE A 20 -13.80 -2.48 0.00
C ILE A 20 -12.38 -2.04 0.36
N LYS A 21 -11.47 -2.07 -0.63
CA LYS A 21 -10.15 -1.45 -0.57
C LYS A 21 -10.07 -0.30 -1.58
N PHE A 22 -8.97 0.45 -1.55
CA PHE A 22 -8.74 1.58 -2.46
C PHE A 22 -7.63 1.22 -3.44
N GLU A 23 -7.90 1.39 -4.74
CA GLU A 23 -6.97 0.98 -5.79
C GLU A 23 -5.60 1.65 -5.64
N ASP A 24 -5.56 2.96 -5.35
CA ASP A 24 -4.30 3.70 -5.21
C ASP A 24 -3.39 3.13 -4.11
N ASN A 25 -3.98 2.63 -3.01
CA ASN A 25 -3.22 1.94 -1.97
C ASN A 25 -2.67 0.60 -2.45
N LEU A 26 -3.49 -0.23 -3.12
CA LEU A 26 -3.08 -1.58 -3.52
C LEU A 26 -2.09 -1.57 -4.69
N THR A 27 -2.25 -0.66 -5.66
CA THR A 27 -1.27 -0.49 -6.73
C THR A 27 0.08 -0.05 -6.19
N THR A 28 0.10 0.82 -5.17
CA THR A 28 1.34 1.21 -4.47
C THR A 28 1.98 0.02 -3.76
N GLU A 29 1.19 -0.77 -3.03
CA GLU A 29 1.67 -1.96 -2.31
C GLU A 29 2.32 -2.96 -3.28
N VAL A 30 1.54 -3.47 -4.25
CA VAL A 30 2.00 -4.50 -5.18
C VAL A 30 3.10 -3.97 -6.08
N GLY A 31 2.98 -2.75 -6.59
CA GLY A 31 3.96 -2.17 -7.50
C GLY A 31 5.33 -1.98 -6.85
N ASN A 32 5.39 -1.54 -5.59
CA ASN A 32 6.66 -1.45 -4.86
C ASN A 32 7.31 -2.83 -4.66
N LYS A 33 6.53 -3.84 -4.27
CA LYS A 33 7.00 -5.22 -4.10
C LYS A 33 7.52 -5.81 -5.42
N VAL A 34 6.78 -5.60 -6.53
CA VAL A 34 7.20 -6.02 -7.87
C VAL A 34 8.52 -5.35 -8.25
N MET A 35 8.66 -4.04 -8.04
CA MET A 35 9.91 -3.34 -8.33
C MET A 35 11.09 -3.88 -7.51
N GLU A 36 10.91 -4.13 -6.23
CA GLU A 36 11.95 -4.69 -5.35
C GLU A 36 12.37 -6.10 -5.80
N LYS A 37 11.41 -6.98 -6.05
CA LYS A 37 11.63 -8.36 -6.48
C LYS A 37 12.27 -8.46 -7.87
N LEU A 38 11.91 -7.56 -8.79
CA LEU A 38 12.58 -7.49 -10.09
C LEU A 38 14.04 -7.06 -9.93
N ARG A 39 14.32 -6.08 -9.07
CA ARG A 39 15.71 -5.65 -8.76
C ARG A 39 16.51 -6.77 -8.11
N SER A 40 15.93 -7.53 -7.17
CA SER A 40 16.63 -8.64 -6.51
C SER A 40 16.98 -9.78 -7.47
N LEU A 41 16.21 -9.94 -8.55
CA LEU A 41 16.51 -10.84 -9.66
C LEU A 41 17.53 -10.29 -10.66
N GLY A 42 18.18 -9.15 -10.36
CA GLY A 42 19.20 -8.52 -11.19
C GLY A 42 18.65 -7.71 -12.36
N ASN A 43 17.37 -7.34 -12.35
CA ASN A 43 16.78 -6.52 -13.40
C ASN A 43 16.90 -5.03 -13.10
N GLU A 44 17.01 -4.23 -14.14
CA GLU A 44 16.87 -2.79 -14.03
C GLU A 44 15.38 -2.43 -13.94
N VAL A 45 15.03 -1.48 -13.07
CA VAL A 45 13.64 -1.09 -12.82
C VAL A 45 13.50 0.42 -12.75
N VAL A 46 12.65 0.95 -13.63
CA VAL A 46 12.25 2.35 -13.70
C VAL A 46 10.86 2.50 -13.09
N ASP A 47 10.73 3.35 -12.07
CA ASP A 47 9.41 3.79 -11.58
C ASP A 47 8.82 4.79 -12.58
N CYS A 48 7.73 4.40 -13.24
CA CYS A 48 7.04 5.22 -14.23
C CYS A 48 6.00 6.14 -13.61
N LYS A 49 5.64 5.99 -12.33
CA LYS A 49 4.60 6.81 -11.69
C LYS A 49 5.11 8.25 -11.47
N PRO A 50 4.46 9.29 -12.03
CA PRO A 50 4.84 10.67 -11.79
C PRO A 50 4.69 11.07 -10.32
N LYS A 51 5.43 12.10 -9.88
CA LYS A 51 5.31 12.63 -8.51
C LYS A 51 4.10 13.54 -8.33
N SER A 52 3.69 14.22 -9.39
CA SER A 52 2.51 15.10 -9.43
C SER A 52 2.05 15.31 -10.87
N ALA A 53 0.78 15.68 -11.06
CA ALA A 53 0.20 16.00 -12.35
C ALA A 53 -0.90 17.05 -12.20
N SER A 54 -1.10 17.88 -13.22
CA SER A 54 -2.19 18.88 -13.23
C SER A 54 -3.52 18.31 -13.73
N SER A 55 -3.53 17.12 -14.32
CA SER A 55 -4.72 16.41 -14.78
C SER A 55 -4.44 14.91 -14.93
N VAL A 56 -5.49 14.10 -15.07
CA VAL A 56 -5.37 12.67 -15.37
C VAL A 56 -4.59 12.46 -16.68
N GLY A 57 -4.89 13.23 -17.73
CA GLY A 57 -4.16 13.14 -18.99
C GLY A 57 -2.66 13.42 -18.85
N ARG A 58 -2.27 14.38 -18.00
CA ARG A 58 -0.85 14.66 -17.71
C ARG A 58 -0.20 13.57 -16.84
N SER A 59 -0.95 12.95 -15.93
CA SER A 59 -0.48 11.78 -15.19
C SER A 59 -0.16 10.63 -16.14
N LEU A 60 -1.11 10.28 -17.01
CA LEU A 60 -0.95 9.21 -18.00
C LEU A 60 0.21 9.47 -18.97
N ALA A 61 0.32 10.70 -19.49
CA ALA A 61 1.44 11.10 -20.34
C ALA A 61 2.79 10.98 -19.62
N GLY A 62 2.88 11.41 -18.36
CA GLY A 62 4.11 11.32 -17.58
C GLY A 62 4.62 9.88 -17.39
N ARG A 63 3.70 8.91 -17.27
CA ARG A 63 4.02 7.47 -17.18
C ARG A 63 4.67 6.96 -18.45
N CYS A 64 4.05 7.27 -19.59
CA CYS A 64 4.57 6.93 -20.91
C CYS A 64 5.92 7.59 -21.17
N ASP A 65 6.05 8.88 -20.85
CA ASP A 65 7.28 9.64 -21.02
C ASP A 65 8.43 9.04 -20.20
N ALA A 66 8.16 8.62 -18.96
CA ALA A 66 9.16 7.97 -18.12
C ALA A 66 9.65 6.65 -18.73
N ALA A 67 8.73 5.79 -19.19
CA ALA A 67 9.06 4.52 -19.84
C ALA A 67 9.86 4.73 -21.14
N ASN A 68 9.35 5.61 -22.01
CA ASN A 68 9.92 5.89 -23.33
C ASN A 68 11.30 6.54 -23.23
N ARG A 69 11.47 7.54 -22.36
CA ARG A 69 12.75 8.23 -22.14
C ARG A 69 13.82 7.28 -21.62
N ASN A 70 13.44 6.36 -20.75
CA ASN A 70 14.36 5.37 -20.18
C ASN A 70 14.61 4.17 -21.10
N ARG A 71 13.89 4.07 -22.23
CA ARG A 71 13.96 2.96 -23.19
C ARG A 71 13.86 1.61 -22.49
N VAL A 72 12.84 1.45 -21.66
CA VAL A 72 12.59 0.17 -20.98
C VAL A 72 12.26 -0.92 -22.00
N ASP A 73 12.61 -2.17 -21.69
CA ASP A 73 12.37 -3.33 -22.57
C ASP A 73 10.91 -3.79 -22.51
N LEU A 74 10.27 -3.63 -21.35
CA LEU A 74 8.87 -3.97 -21.09
C LEU A 74 8.23 -2.94 -20.16
N PHE A 75 7.04 -2.47 -20.53
CA PHE A 75 6.20 -1.64 -19.67
C PHE A 75 5.11 -2.50 -19.01
N VAL A 76 5.00 -2.41 -17.68
CA VAL A 76 4.01 -3.14 -16.89
C VAL A 76 3.27 -2.15 -16.00
N SER A 77 1.99 -1.94 -16.28
CA SER A 77 1.10 -1.12 -15.46
C SER A 77 0.30 -2.01 -14.51
N ILE A 78 0.24 -1.63 -13.23
CA ILE A 78 -0.40 -2.40 -12.16
C ILE A 78 -1.63 -1.63 -11.68
N HIS A 79 -2.79 -2.28 -11.75
CA HIS A 79 -4.11 -1.74 -11.47
C HIS A 79 -4.96 -2.75 -10.69
N PHE A 80 -6.07 -2.25 -10.13
CA PHE A 80 -7.10 -3.08 -9.54
C PHE A 80 -8.47 -2.65 -10.03
N ASN A 81 -9.27 -3.61 -10.42
CA ASN A 81 -10.53 -3.37 -11.07
C ASN A 81 -11.61 -2.99 -10.05
N ALA A 82 -12.69 -2.37 -10.51
CA ALA A 82 -13.90 -2.16 -9.73
C ALA A 82 -15.10 -2.12 -10.67
N PHE A 83 -16.26 -2.62 -10.23
CA PHE A 83 -17.46 -2.58 -11.05
C PHE A 83 -18.75 -2.45 -10.26
N ASN A 84 -19.24 -3.54 -9.66
CA ASN A 84 -20.57 -3.63 -9.04
C ASN A 84 -20.60 -4.47 -7.74
N GLY A 85 -19.43 -4.75 -7.18
CA GLY A 85 -19.24 -5.60 -6.00
C GLY A 85 -19.49 -7.10 -6.19
N ARG A 86 -19.85 -7.56 -7.39
CA ARG A 86 -20.06 -8.99 -7.71
C ARG A 86 -19.03 -9.52 -8.72
N ALA A 87 -18.62 -8.68 -9.67
CA ALA A 87 -17.56 -9.01 -10.60
C ALA A 87 -16.28 -9.35 -9.82
N ASN A 88 -15.58 -10.42 -10.23
CA ASN A 88 -14.38 -10.90 -9.55
C ASN A 88 -13.40 -11.50 -10.57
N GLY A 89 -12.15 -11.67 -10.13
CA GLY A 89 -11.07 -12.28 -10.90
C GLY A 89 -10.05 -11.29 -11.45
N THR A 90 -9.05 -11.84 -12.14
CA THR A 90 -7.94 -11.10 -12.74
C THR A 90 -8.04 -11.07 -14.26
N GLU A 91 -7.63 -9.96 -14.87
CA GLU A 91 -7.43 -9.81 -16.31
C GLU A 91 -6.13 -9.06 -16.61
N VAL A 92 -5.52 -9.36 -17.76
CA VAL A 92 -4.33 -8.61 -18.21
C VAL A 92 -4.60 -8.08 -19.61
N PHE A 93 -4.46 -6.78 -19.79
CA PHE A 93 -4.55 -6.13 -21.09
C PHE A 93 -3.18 -6.06 -21.74
N ALA A 94 -3.11 -6.33 -23.05
CA ALA A 94 -1.87 -6.29 -23.82
C ALA A 94 -2.05 -5.48 -25.11
N ILE A 95 -1.03 -4.70 -25.49
CA ILE A 95 -1.09 -3.82 -26.67
C ILE A 95 -0.96 -4.56 -28.01
N SER A 96 -0.33 -5.73 -28.02
CA SER A 96 -0.02 -6.50 -29.24
C SER A 96 0.04 -7.99 -28.96
N ASP A 97 0.07 -8.83 -30.01
CA ASP A 97 0.20 -10.29 -29.84
C ASP A 97 1.53 -10.70 -29.19
N ASN A 98 2.60 -9.92 -29.40
CA ASN A 98 3.86 -10.14 -28.69
C ASN A 98 3.70 -9.83 -27.19
N ALA A 99 3.00 -8.74 -26.84
CA ALA A 99 2.70 -8.43 -25.44
C ALA A 99 1.75 -9.48 -24.81
N LYS A 100 0.82 -10.08 -25.58
CA LYS A 100 -0.03 -11.18 -25.08
C LYS A 100 0.77 -12.40 -24.64
N LYS A 101 1.86 -12.73 -25.35
CA LYS A 101 2.77 -13.83 -24.95
C LYS A 101 3.46 -13.58 -23.61
N ILE A 102 3.60 -12.32 -23.20
CA ILE A 102 4.15 -11.90 -21.91
C ILE A 102 3.04 -11.82 -20.85
N ALA A 103 1.87 -11.30 -21.22
CA ALA A 103 0.70 -11.22 -20.34
C ALA A 103 0.19 -12.59 -19.89
N GLN A 104 0.25 -13.60 -20.76
CA GLN A 104 -0.33 -14.92 -20.48
C GLN A 104 0.38 -15.63 -19.31
N PRO A 105 1.72 -15.70 -19.22
CA PRO A 105 2.40 -16.20 -18.02
C PRO A 105 2.05 -15.45 -16.74
N VAL A 106 1.93 -14.12 -16.80
CA VAL A 106 1.52 -13.30 -15.64
C VAL A 106 0.13 -13.68 -15.16
N LEU A 107 -0.84 -13.72 -16.08
CA LEU A 107 -2.20 -14.16 -15.77
C LEU A 107 -2.21 -15.59 -15.20
N ASN A 108 -1.45 -16.51 -15.79
CA ASN A 108 -1.38 -17.90 -15.37
C ASN A 108 -0.85 -18.08 -13.95
N GLU A 109 0.08 -17.24 -13.49
CA GLU A 109 0.56 -17.30 -12.11
C GLU A 109 -0.45 -16.67 -11.15
N ILE A 110 -1.12 -15.57 -11.52
CA ILE A 110 -2.11 -14.93 -10.64
C ILE A 110 -3.32 -15.85 -10.41
N ILE A 111 -3.83 -16.53 -11.45
CA ILE A 111 -5.00 -17.43 -11.30
C ILE A 111 -4.71 -18.64 -10.40
N LYS A 112 -3.44 -19.03 -10.22
CA LYS A 112 -3.05 -20.09 -9.26
C LYS A 112 -3.28 -19.69 -7.81
N LEU A 113 -3.40 -18.39 -7.53
CA LEU A 113 -3.78 -17.87 -6.22
C LEU A 113 -5.28 -18.01 -5.93
N GLY A 114 -6.08 -18.49 -6.89
CA GLY A 114 -7.52 -18.75 -6.73
C GLY A 114 -8.43 -17.71 -7.37
N PHE A 115 -7.88 -16.64 -7.98
CA PHE A 115 -8.68 -15.64 -8.69
C PHE A 115 -9.36 -16.22 -9.93
N PHE A 116 -10.59 -15.77 -10.19
CA PHE A 116 -11.30 -16.14 -11.40
C PHE A 116 -10.54 -15.66 -12.65
N ASN A 117 -10.37 -16.53 -13.65
CA ASN A 117 -9.63 -16.21 -14.86
C ASN A 117 -10.52 -15.45 -15.85
N ARG A 118 -10.24 -14.15 -16.05
CA ARG A 118 -10.97 -13.29 -17.01
C ARG A 118 -10.23 -13.11 -18.34
N GLY A 119 -9.07 -13.76 -18.49
CA GLY A 119 -8.32 -13.83 -19.73
C GLY A 119 -7.37 -12.65 -19.97
N VAL A 120 -6.54 -12.82 -21.00
CA VAL A 120 -5.75 -11.73 -21.59
C VAL A 120 -6.61 -11.01 -22.62
N LYS A 121 -6.66 -9.68 -22.55
CA LYS A 121 -7.56 -8.84 -23.35
C LYS A 121 -6.80 -7.85 -24.23
N ASN A 122 -7.48 -7.33 -25.25
CA ASN A 122 -6.94 -6.27 -26.09
C ASN A 122 -6.90 -4.94 -25.31
N GLY A 123 -5.69 -4.39 -25.14
CA GLY A 123 -5.44 -3.14 -24.42
C GLY A 123 -5.29 -1.89 -25.28
N SER A 124 -5.55 -1.94 -26.58
CA SER A 124 -5.27 -0.83 -27.52
C SER A 124 -6.04 0.48 -27.22
N HIS A 125 -7.11 0.39 -26.44
CA HIS A 125 -7.90 1.52 -25.99
C HIS A 125 -7.30 2.21 -24.75
N LEU A 126 -6.39 1.55 -24.03
CA LEU A 126 -5.78 2.06 -22.80
C LEU A 126 -4.63 3.01 -23.13
N TYR A 127 -4.68 4.22 -22.57
CA TYR A 127 -3.74 5.28 -22.92
C TYR A 127 -2.28 4.87 -22.69
N VAL A 128 -1.96 4.30 -21.53
CA VAL A 128 -0.57 3.98 -21.18
C VAL A 128 0.01 2.90 -22.07
N LEU A 129 -0.80 1.93 -22.51
CA LEU A 129 -0.36 0.87 -23.41
C LEU A 129 -0.17 1.37 -24.84
N ARG A 130 -1.06 2.27 -25.30
CA ARG A 130 -1.00 2.82 -26.65
C ARG A 130 0.14 3.81 -26.87
N ASN A 131 0.56 4.53 -25.82
CA ASN A 131 1.52 5.63 -25.93
C ASN A 131 2.94 5.26 -25.43
N THR A 132 3.18 3.99 -25.12
CA THR A 132 4.52 3.45 -24.86
C THR A 132 5.12 2.79 -26.10
N ASN A 133 6.42 2.93 -26.31
CA ASN A 133 7.11 2.48 -27.52
C ASN A 133 7.57 1.02 -27.50
N MET A 134 7.57 0.39 -26.32
CA MET A 134 7.97 -0.99 -26.10
C MET A 134 6.74 -1.90 -25.89
N PRO A 135 6.88 -3.24 -25.87
CA PRO A 135 5.80 -4.11 -25.43
C PRO A 135 5.23 -3.64 -24.08
N ALA A 136 3.91 -3.64 -23.97
CA ALA A 136 3.22 -3.07 -22.83
C ALA A 136 2.04 -3.94 -22.40
N ILE A 137 1.93 -4.17 -21.09
CA ILE A 137 0.80 -4.85 -20.45
C ILE A 137 0.26 -4.02 -19.29
N LEU A 138 -1.05 -4.13 -19.03
CA LEU A 138 -1.71 -3.60 -17.84
C LEU A 138 -2.40 -4.75 -17.11
N ILE A 139 -2.10 -4.92 -15.84
CA ILE A 139 -2.59 -5.99 -15.00
C ILE A 139 -3.69 -5.43 -14.12
N GLU A 140 -4.90 -5.96 -14.27
CA GLU A 140 -5.97 -5.81 -13.28
C GLU A 140 -5.83 -6.97 -12.29
N CYS A 141 -5.16 -6.71 -11.16
CA CYS A 141 -4.79 -7.73 -10.19
C CYS A 141 -6.02 -8.50 -9.66
N CYS A 142 -7.05 -7.78 -9.21
CA CYS A 142 -8.36 -8.30 -8.86
C CYS A 142 -9.36 -7.14 -8.65
N PHE A 143 -10.62 -7.42 -8.27
CA PHE A 143 -11.66 -6.40 -8.05
C PHE A 143 -11.66 -5.88 -6.59
N ILE A 144 -11.34 -4.60 -6.37
CA ILE A 144 -11.30 -3.99 -5.02
C ILE A 144 -12.67 -3.89 -4.34
N ASP A 145 -13.75 -3.99 -5.09
CA ASP A 145 -15.14 -3.92 -4.60
C ASP A 145 -15.77 -5.31 -4.40
N SER A 146 -15.06 -6.38 -4.76
CA SER A 146 -15.50 -7.77 -4.59
C SER A 146 -15.02 -8.36 -3.26
N ALA A 147 -15.94 -8.73 -2.39
CA ALA A 147 -15.61 -9.39 -1.13
C ALA A 147 -14.82 -10.68 -1.35
N LYS A 148 -15.18 -11.45 -2.39
CA LYS A 148 -14.50 -12.71 -2.76
C LYS A 148 -13.04 -12.47 -3.15
N ASP A 149 -12.76 -11.45 -3.94
CA ASP A 149 -11.38 -11.16 -4.35
C ASP A 149 -10.58 -10.57 -3.18
N MET A 150 -11.21 -9.76 -2.33
CA MET A 150 -10.54 -9.16 -1.17
C MET A 150 -10.24 -10.16 -0.06
N GLU A 151 -11.00 -11.26 0.04
CA GLU A 151 -10.69 -12.39 0.93
C GLU A 151 -9.47 -13.20 0.43
N LEU A 152 -9.31 -13.31 -0.89
CA LEU A 152 -8.16 -14.00 -1.50
C LEU A 152 -6.90 -13.12 -1.60
N TYR A 153 -7.06 -11.80 -1.58
CA TYR A 153 -5.96 -10.87 -1.86
C TYR A 153 -4.89 -10.89 -0.76
N ASP A 154 -3.69 -11.26 -1.18
CA ASP A 154 -2.43 -11.07 -0.47
C ASP A 154 -1.45 -10.34 -1.41
N GLY A 155 -0.96 -9.17 -0.99
CA GLY A 155 -0.12 -8.32 -1.84
C GLY A 155 1.27 -8.90 -2.11
N GLU A 156 1.80 -9.74 -1.22
CA GLU A 156 3.08 -10.43 -1.42
C GLU A 156 2.94 -11.54 -2.46
N ALA A 157 1.93 -12.39 -2.31
CA ALA A 157 1.61 -13.47 -3.25
C ALA A 157 1.26 -12.93 -4.63
N MET A 158 0.51 -11.82 -4.71
CA MET A 158 0.22 -11.13 -5.96
C MET A 158 1.50 -10.64 -6.64
N ALA A 159 2.40 -9.98 -5.90
CA ALA A 159 3.67 -9.51 -6.43
C ALA A 159 4.57 -10.68 -6.89
N ASP A 160 4.63 -11.77 -6.13
CA ASP A 160 5.37 -12.97 -6.50
C ASP A 160 4.83 -13.61 -7.78
N ALA A 161 3.51 -13.72 -7.91
CA ALA A 161 2.87 -14.23 -9.11
C ALA A 161 3.19 -13.36 -10.34
N ILE A 162 3.11 -12.04 -10.20
CA ILE A 162 3.47 -11.10 -11.27
C ILE A 162 4.93 -11.28 -11.67
N VAL A 163 5.86 -11.26 -10.73
CA VAL A 163 7.31 -11.36 -11.03
C VAL A 163 7.67 -12.71 -11.61
N LYS A 164 7.08 -13.79 -11.10
CA LYS A 164 7.26 -15.13 -11.64
C LYS A 164 6.73 -15.25 -13.06
N GLY A 165 5.57 -14.66 -13.35
CA GLY A 165 5.04 -14.58 -14.71
C GLY A 165 5.93 -13.78 -15.65
N LEU A 166 6.47 -12.65 -15.20
CA LEU A 166 7.34 -11.78 -16.00
C LEU A 166 8.71 -12.38 -16.29
N THR A 167 9.27 -13.15 -15.35
CA THR A 167 10.69 -13.56 -15.39
C THR A 167 10.90 -15.06 -15.50
N GLY A 168 9.86 -15.86 -15.30
CA GLY A 168 9.95 -17.32 -15.14
C GLY A 168 10.64 -17.76 -13.84
N LYS A 169 11.05 -16.83 -12.97
CA LYS A 169 11.74 -17.08 -11.71
C LYS A 169 10.87 -16.65 -10.55
N VAL A 170 10.73 -17.52 -9.56
CA VAL A 170 10.33 -17.09 -8.23
C VAL A 170 11.49 -16.26 -7.69
N PRO A 171 11.28 -15.04 -7.17
CA PRO A 171 12.32 -14.34 -6.42
C PRO A 171 12.87 -15.33 -5.39
N THR A 172 14.18 -15.60 -5.38
CA THR A 172 14.78 -16.32 -4.25
C THR A 172 14.35 -15.58 -3.02
N ALA A 173 13.91 -16.30 -1.98
CA ALA A 173 13.83 -15.71 -0.65
C ALA A 173 15.16 -14.98 -0.47
N SER A 174 15.12 -13.64 -0.49
CA SER A 174 16.17 -12.88 0.16
C SER A 174 16.39 -13.58 1.51
N GLU A 175 17.64 -13.67 1.99
CA GLU A 175 17.85 -13.89 3.43
C GLU A 175 16.71 -13.21 4.15
N PRO A 176 15.95 -13.91 5.02
CA PRO A 176 14.68 -13.38 5.49
C PRO A 176 14.94 -11.94 5.85
N VAL A 177 14.48 -11.04 4.96
CA VAL A 177 14.03 -9.77 5.41
C VAL A 177 13.13 -10.23 6.54
N LYS A 178 13.39 -9.76 7.75
CA LYS A 178 12.33 -9.79 8.74
C LYS A 178 11.22 -8.98 8.08
N THR A 179 10.44 -9.65 7.26
CA THR A 179 9.10 -9.30 6.90
C THR A 179 8.43 -9.46 8.25
N VAL A 180 8.49 -8.36 9.00
CA VAL A 180 7.31 -7.94 9.73
C VAL A 180 6.21 -8.08 8.68
N PRO A 181 5.21 -8.96 8.89
CA PRO A 181 4.07 -9.05 7.99
C PRO A 181 3.56 -7.64 7.69
N ASP A 182 2.74 -7.43 6.65
CA ASP A 182 1.91 -6.23 6.70
C ASP A 182 1.28 -6.20 8.09
N ASP A 183 1.67 -5.17 8.83
CA ASP A 183 1.49 -5.08 10.27
C ASP A 183 -0.03 -4.98 10.56
N GLY A 184 -0.83 -4.72 9.49
CA GLY A 184 -2.25 -4.94 9.26
C GLY A 184 -2.83 -6.32 9.61
N ASP A 185 -2.10 -7.41 9.37
CA ASP A 185 -2.61 -8.80 9.44
C ASP A 185 -1.64 -9.77 10.15
N ASN A 186 -0.63 -9.26 10.87
CA ASN A 186 0.30 -10.08 11.64
C ASN A 186 -0.46 -10.91 12.71
N PRO A 187 -0.38 -12.27 12.70
CA PRO A 187 -1.11 -13.14 13.62
C PRO A 187 -0.48 -13.24 15.02
N ASP A 188 0.76 -12.74 15.19
CA ASP A 188 1.45 -12.72 16.46
C ASP A 188 0.71 -11.80 17.44
N LYS A 189 0.16 -12.36 18.52
CA LYS A 189 -0.52 -11.58 19.58
C LYS A 189 0.28 -11.56 20.88
N THR A 190 1.58 -11.82 20.82
CA THR A 190 2.46 -11.84 21.99
C THR A 190 2.52 -10.47 22.66
N VAL A 191 2.80 -10.49 23.96
CA VAL A 191 3.01 -9.26 24.73
C VAL A 191 4.22 -8.49 24.21
N LEU A 192 5.23 -9.21 23.74
CA LEU A 192 6.40 -8.62 23.11
C LEU A 192 6.07 -7.81 21.86
N ARG A 193 5.15 -8.30 21.02
CA ARG A 193 4.66 -7.52 19.86
C ARG A 193 3.95 -6.27 20.31
N ILE A 194 3.06 -6.37 21.31
CA ILE A 194 2.36 -5.20 21.87
C ILE A 194 3.39 -4.15 22.32
N GLN A 195 4.38 -4.55 23.11
CA GLN A 195 5.41 -3.65 23.64
C GLN A 195 6.19 -2.96 22.51
N LYS A 196 6.65 -3.73 21.51
CA LYS A 196 7.35 -3.20 20.33
C LYS A 196 6.52 -2.24 19.53
N SER A 197 5.29 -2.61 19.21
CA SER A 197 4.39 -1.78 18.41
C SER A 197 4.00 -0.50 19.15
N LEU A 198 3.70 -0.57 20.45
CA LEU A 198 3.42 0.63 21.25
C LEU A 198 4.64 1.55 21.37
N ASN A 199 5.84 1.00 21.58
CA ASN A 199 7.10 1.76 21.55
C ASN A 199 7.32 2.45 20.20
N GLN A 200 7.15 1.73 19.09
CA GLN A 200 7.26 2.29 17.73
C GLN A 200 6.24 3.42 17.50
N LEU A 201 5.02 3.25 18.00
CA LEU A 201 3.98 4.29 17.96
C LEU A 201 4.21 5.43 18.96
N LYS A 202 5.30 5.39 19.75
CA LYS A 202 5.62 6.35 20.82
C LYS A 202 4.53 6.44 21.88
N ILE A 203 3.85 5.33 22.14
CA ILE A 203 2.88 5.18 23.23
C ILE A 203 3.61 4.67 24.47
N THR A 204 3.57 5.48 25.51
CA THR A 204 4.23 5.22 26.80
C THR A 204 3.26 4.62 27.82
N ASP A 205 3.81 4.17 28.93
CA ASP A 205 3.03 3.88 30.14
C ASP A 205 2.39 5.15 30.75
N ARG A 206 1.63 4.97 31.84
CA ARG A 206 1.02 6.06 32.63
C ARG A 206 2.02 7.07 33.21
N ASN A 207 3.30 6.72 33.35
CA ASN A 207 4.36 7.57 33.86
C ASN A 207 5.16 8.23 32.73
N ASN A 208 4.68 8.16 31.49
CA ASN A 208 5.36 8.65 30.29
C ASN A 208 6.72 7.99 30.00
N LYS A 209 6.90 6.73 30.44
CA LYS A 209 8.09 5.93 30.13
C LYS A 209 7.83 4.97 28.95
N PRO A 210 8.81 4.75 28.07
CA PRO A 210 8.76 3.66 27.10
C PRO A 210 8.59 2.30 27.79
N LEU A 211 8.01 1.34 27.08
CA LEU A 211 7.84 -0.01 27.58
C LEU A 211 9.16 -0.78 27.50
N VAL A 212 9.41 -1.61 28.50
CA VAL A 212 10.44 -2.64 28.43
C VAL A 212 9.90 -3.78 27.55
N GLU A 213 10.69 -4.24 26.58
CA GLU A 213 10.32 -5.31 25.65
C GLU A 213 10.65 -6.69 26.23
N ASP A 214 10.06 -7.01 27.38
CA ASP A 214 10.33 -8.21 28.19
C ASP A 214 9.30 -9.32 28.03
N ASN A 215 8.30 -9.14 27.14
CA ASN A 215 7.17 -10.05 26.94
C ASN A 215 6.28 -10.25 28.19
N ALA A 216 6.38 -9.38 29.21
CA ALA A 216 5.59 -9.46 30.43
C ALA A 216 4.36 -8.52 30.40
N MET A 217 3.19 -9.08 30.74
CA MET A 217 1.94 -8.30 30.89
C MET A 217 1.90 -7.64 32.27
N GLY A 218 2.82 -6.70 32.50
CA GLY A 218 2.91 -5.93 33.74
C GLY A 218 2.11 -4.61 33.72
N PRO A 219 2.04 -3.89 34.85
CA PRO A 219 1.27 -2.64 34.98
C PRO A 219 1.64 -1.56 33.95
N ALA A 220 2.92 -1.48 33.55
CA ALA A 220 3.37 -0.56 32.51
C ALA A 220 2.72 -0.89 31.16
N THR A 221 2.81 -2.16 30.73
CA THR A 221 2.21 -2.67 29.49
C THR A 221 0.69 -2.45 29.48
N THR A 222 -0.01 -2.84 30.55
CA THR A 222 -1.46 -2.65 30.68
C THR A 222 -1.85 -1.17 30.56
N SER A 223 -1.14 -0.28 31.27
CA SER A 223 -1.45 1.16 31.22
C SER A 223 -1.17 1.80 29.85
N ALA A 224 -0.18 1.29 29.10
CA ALA A 224 0.09 1.74 27.74
C ALA A 224 -0.99 1.24 26.76
N ILE A 225 -1.51 0.01 26.95
CA ILE A 225 -2.67 -0.50 26.19
C ILE A 225 -3.88 0.41 26.44
N GLU A 226 -4.20 0.73 27.69
CA GLU A 226 -5.30 1.65 28.02
C GLU A 226 -5.11 3.03 27.38
N LYS A 227 -3.88 3.56 27.42
CA LYS A 227 -3.54 4.85 26.80
C LYS A 227 -3.77 4.82 25.29
N PHE A 228 -3.30 3.76 24.61
CA PHE A 228 -3.54 3.55 23.20
C PHE A 228 -5.03 3.48 22.88
N GLN A 229 -5.79 2.68 23.63
CA GLN A 229 -7.24 2.52 23.46
C GLN A 229 -7.98 3.87 23.57
N LYS A 230 -7.62 4.71 24.56
CA LYS A 230 -8.17 6.07 24.70
C LYS A 230 -7.86 6.94 23.49
N ILE A 231 -6.62 6.91 23.01
CA ILE A 231 -6.18 7.67 21.83
C ILE A 231 -7.03 7.27 20.63
N VAL A 232 -7.08 5.98 20.30
CA VAL A 232 -7.75 5.48 19.10
C VAL A 232 -9.28 5.38 19.22
N GLY A 233 -9.85 5.77 20.37
CA GLY A 233 -11.30 5.89 20.55
C GLY A 233 -12.02 4.55 20.75
N ILE A 234 -11.35 3.58 21.37
CA ILE A 234 -11.95 2.30 21.77
C ILE A 234 -11.98 2.17 23.29
N MET A 235 -12.77 1.23 23.81
CA MET A 235 -12.93 1.03 25.25
C MET A 235 -11.58 0.74 25.94
N PRO A 236 -11.18 1.50 26.96
CA PRO A 236 -9.87 1.37 27.60
C PRO A 236 -9.85 0.26 28.64
N THR A 237 -9.90 -0.98 28.17
CA THR A 237 -9.93 -2.18 29.01
C THR A 237 -8.58 -2.58 29.57
N GLY A 238 -7.48 -2.07 29.00
CA GLY A 238 -6.12 -2.53 29.30
C GLY A 238 -5.79 -3.91 28.74
N ILE A 239 -6.70 -4.47 27.94
CA ILE A 239 -6.58 -5.79 27.31
C ILE A 239 -6.45 -5.61 25.79
N ALA A 240 -5.44 -6.25 25.21
CA ALA A 240 -5.22 -6.29 23.76
C ALA A 240 -6.16 -7.29 23.05
N GLY A 241 -7.47 -7.00 23.05
CA GLY A 241 -8.51 -7.75 22.35
C GLY A 241 -8.55 -7.47 20.83
N SER A 242 -9.54 -8.03 20.11
CA SER A 242 -9.66 -7.88 18.65
C SER A 242 -9.68 -6.42 18.19
N THR A 243 -10.46 -5.57 18.84
CA THR A 243 -10.57 -4.14 18.51
C THR A 243 -9.27 -3.36 18.75
N PHE A 244 -8.45 -3.77 19.73
CA PHE A 244 -7.11 -3.22 19.93
C PHE A 244 -6.22 -3.57 18.74
N TRP A 245 -6.21 -4.85 18.34
CA TRP A 245 -5.38 -5.30 17.22
C TRP A 245 -5.83 -4.66 15.90
N GLU A 246 -7.13 -4.59 15.63
CA GLU A 246 -7.67 -3.90 14.44
C GLU A 246 -7.23 -2.43 14.38
N ALA A 247 -7.33 -1.70 15.50
CA ALA A 247 -6.91 -0.30 15.58
C ALA A 247 -5.39 -0.14 15.44
N LEU A 248 -4.61 -1.01 16.10
CA LEU A 248 -3.16 -1.00 16.02
C LEU A 248 -2.73 -1.19 14.58
N ASN A 249 -3.19 -2.28 13.98
CA ASN A 249 -2.92 -2.72 12.62
C ASN A 249 -3.23 -1.64 11.57
N GLN A 250 -4.33 -0.89 11.72
CA GLN A 250 -4.64 0.25 10.86
C GLN A 250 -3.57 1.36 10.88
N ILE A 251 -2.89 1.57 12.02
CA ILE A 251 -1.85 2.59 12.16
C ILE A 251 -0.51 2.08 11.66
N ILE A 252 -0.12 0.86 12.05
CA ILE A 252 1.18 0.28 11.69
C ILE A 252 1.27 -0.11 10.20
N ALA A 253 0.12 -0.24 9.51
CA ALA A 253 0.05 -0.32 8.05
C ALA A 253 0.51 0.96 7.33
N LYS A 254 0.66 2.10 8.04
CA LYS A 254 1.25 3.36 7.53
C LYS A 254 0.65 3.82 6.19
N ARG A 255 -0.66 3.65 6.05
CA ARG A 255 -1.41 4.01 4.82
C ARG A 255 -1.34 5.52 4.57
N VAL A 256 -1.54 5.92 3.31
CA VAL A 256 -1.61 7.34 2.97
C VAL A 256 -2.89 7.94 3.54
N ILE A 257 -2.75 8.92 4.45
CA ILE A 257 -3.88 9.63 5.07
C ILE A 257 -3.93 11.07 4.57
N ARG A 258 -5.13 11.57 4.26
CA ARG A 258 -5.38 12.94 3.76
C ARG A 258 -6.79 13.39 4.13
N VAL A 259 -7.16 14.62 3.77
CA VAL A 259 -8.51 15.15 3.97
C VAL A 259 -9.58 14.19 3.45
N ASN A 260 -10.66 14.05 4.23
CA ASN A 260 -11.78 13.14 4.01
C ASN A 260 -11.43 11.64 4.12
N HIS A 261 -10.28 11.28 4.70
CA HIS A 261 -9.99 9.88 4.99
C HIS A 261 -10.94 9.34 6.08
N ALA A 262 -11.67 8.28 5.73
CA ALA A 262 -12.47 7.52 6.68
C ALA A 262 -11.58 6.47 7.37
N GLY A 263 -11.26 6.68 8.65
CA GLY A 263 -10.42 5.78 9.43
C GLY A 263 -10.22 6.28 10.85
N ALA A 264 -11.24 6.16 11.71
CA ALA A 264 -11.23 6.78 13.03
C ALA A 264 -9.98 6.43 13.87
N PRO A 265 -9.54 5.17 14.02
CA PRO A 265 -8.35 4.86 14.84
C PRO A 265 -7.07 5.53 14.36
N VAL A 266 -6.77 5.46 13.05
CA VAL A 266 -5.54 6.02 12.48
C VAL A 266 -5.53 7.54 12.49
N VAL A 267 -6.67 8.16 12.19
CA VAL A 267 -6.79 9.62 12.23
C VAL A 267 -6.66 10.13 13.66
N ARG A 268 -7.29 9.45 14.63
CA ARG A 268 -7.17 9.82 16.05
C ARG A 268 -5.74 9.72 16.55
N TYR A 269 -5.02 8.67 16.15
CA TYR A 269 -3.59 8.54 16.43
C TYR A 269 -2.79 9.70 15.84
N LEU A 270 -3.03 10.05 14.57
CA LEU A 270 -2.33 11.17 13.92
C LEU A 270 -2.60 12.51 14.62
N GLN A 271 -3.86 12.77 15.00
CA GLN A 271 -4.25 13.96 15.76
C GLN A 271 -3.55 14.04 17.11
N PHE A 272 -3.48 12.92 17.83
CA PHE A 272 -2.67 12.80 19.05
C PHE A 272 -1.20 13.16 18.79
N ARG A 273 -0.61 12.65 17.69
CA ARG A 273 0.80 12.85 17.36
C ARG A 273 1.15 14.29 16.96
N VAL A 274 0.24 15.01 16.33
CA VAL A 274 0.44 16.41 15.94
C VAL A 274 -0.13 17.42 16.94
N GLY A 275 -0.72 16.94 18.05
CA GLY A 275 -1.16 17.77 19.15
C GLY A 275 -2.41 18.61 18.85
N VAL A 276 -3.39 18.02 18.20
CA VAL A 276 -4.71 18.64 17.96
C VAL A 276 -5.83 17.85 18.63
N ASP A 277 -7.03 18.43 18.65
CA ASP A 277 -8.23 17.76 19.16
C ASP A 277 -8.48 16.43 18.41
N ILE A 278 -8.83 15.40 19.19
CA ILE A 278 -8.94 14.03 18.69
C ILE A 278 -10.41 13.70 18.42
N ASP A 279 -10.90 14.10 17.25
CA ASP A 279 -12.27 13.81 16.78
C ASP A 279 -12.33 12.58 15.84
N GLY A 280 -11.18 12.11 15.33
CA GLY A 280 -11.08 11.00 14.39
C GLY A 280 -11.48 11.32 12.96
N ILE A 281 -11.66 12.60 12.63
CA ILE A 281 -11.97 13.11 11.30
C ILE A 281 -10.75 13.84 10.76
N TYR A 282 -10.25 13.42 9.59
CA TYR A 282 -9.14 14.12 8.95
C TYR A 282 -9.69 15.33 8.20
N GLY A 283 -10.02 16.38 8.96
CA GLY A 283 -10.53 17.66 8.46
C GLY A 283 -9.44 18.73 8.34
N PRO A 284 -9.86 20.00 8.11
CA PRO A 284 -8.93 21.13 7.91
C PRO A 284 -7.96 21.37 9.07
N GLN A 285 -8.38 21.15 10.32
CA GLN A 285 -7.52 21.30 11.50
C GLN A 285 -6.39 20.26 11.50
N SER A 286 -6.73 18.99 11.25
CA SER A 286 -5.77 17.88 11.13
C SER A 286 -4.79 18.12 9.98
N GLU A 287 -5.28 18.57 8.83
CA GLU A 287 -4.44 18.89 7.67
C GLU A 287 -3.47 20.04 7.98
N ALA A 288 -3.95 21.13 8.57
CA ALA A 288 -3.11 22.29 8.92
C ALA A 288 -2.01 21.93 9.93
N ALA A 289 -2.35 21.13 10.94
CA ALA A 289 -1.37 20.64 11.92
C ALA A 289 -0.35 19.70 11.28
N MET A 290 -0.78 18.84 10.37
CA MET A 290 0.13 17.96 9.64
C MET A 290 1.08 18.74 8.72
N LYS A 291 0.59 19.78 8.02
CA LYS A 291 1.42 20.70 7.24
C LYS A 291 2.50 21.36 8.11
N LYS A 292 2.11 21.86 9.29
CA LYS A 292 3.05 22.44 10.26
C LYS A 292 4.09 21.43 10.72
N TYR A 293 3.67 20.22 11.08
CA TYR A 293 4.56 19.13 11.47
C TYR A 293 5.56 18.79 10.36
N GLN A 294 5.09 18.64 9.12
CA GLN A 294 5.94 18.37 7.97
C GLN A 294 6.98 19.48 7.75
N ALA A 295 6.57 20.75 7.78
CA ALA A 295 7.47 21.89 7.62
C ALA A 295 8.57 21.90 8.71
N GLN A 296 8.19 21.66 9.97
CA GLN A 296 9.13 21.58 11.09
C GLN A 296 10.13 20.42 10.97
N ASN A 297 9.79 19.37 10.22
CA ASN A 297 10.61 18.18 10.04
C ASN A 297 11.31 18.13 8.67
N GLY A 298 11.33 19.23 7.91
CA GLY A 298 12.00 19.33 6.61
C GLY A 298 11.33 18.50 5.51
N LEU A 299 10.03 18.23 5.63
CA LEU A 299 9.22 17.51 4.65
C LEU A 299 8.40 18.49 3.80
N THR A 300 7.91 18.02 2.66
CA THR A 300 6.88 18.73 1.88
C THR A 300 5.65 18.97 2.74
N SER A 301 5.24 20.23 2.91
CA SER A 301 4.11 20.66 3.74
C SER A 301 2.79 20.58 2.96
N ASP A 302 2.41 19.37 2.56
CA ASP A 302 1.21 19.10 1.75
C ASP A 302 0.00 18.63 2.57
N GLY A 303 0.18 18.32 3.86
CA GLY A 303 -0.86 17.81 4.76
C GLY A 303 -1.23 16.36 4.52
N ILE A 304 -0.50 15.66 3.65
CA ILE A 304 -0.69 14.24 3.33
C ILE A 304 0.29 13.41 4.16
N VAL A 305 -0.24 12.47 4.94
CA VAL A 305 0.58 11.51 5.70
C VAL A 305 1.01 10.38 4.78
N GLY A 306 2.06 10.61 4.00
CA GLY A 306 2.73 9.59 3.20
C GLY A 306 3.90 8.92 3.92
N PRO A 307 4.64 8.03 3.25
CA PRO A 307 5.74 7.25 3.85
C PRO A 307 6.80 8.11 4.57
N MET A 308 7.15 9.27 4.02
CA MET A 308 8.13 10.18 4.65
C MET A 308 7.59 10.81 5.93
N THR A 309 6.31 11.18 5.96
CA THR A 309 5.64 11.70 7.16
C THR A 309 5.55 10.61 8.22
N TRP A 310 5.19 9.38 7.84
CA TRP A 310 5.17 8.22 8.73
C TRP A 310 6.55 7.91 9.32
N ALA A 311 7.60 7.92 8.50
CA ALA A 311 8.97 7.72 8.96
C ALA A 311 9.34 8.74 10.04
N LYS A 312 9.10 10.04 9.80
CA LYS A 312 9.36 11.08 10.80
C LYS A 312 8.52 10.93 12.06
N LEU A 313 7.24 10.56 11.93
CA LEU A 313 6.38 10.32 13.08
C LEU A 313 6.95 9.19 13.95
N LEU A 314 7.35 8.08 13.38
CA LEU A 314 7.72 6.89 14.14
C LEU A 314 9.20 6.87 14.58
N GLY A 315 10.05 7.69 13.95
CA GLY A 315 11.49 7.73 14.23
C GLY A 315 12.25 6.98 13.17
#